data_AF-A0A3B8Q6V9-F1
#
_entry.id   AF-A0A3B8Q6V9-F1
#
_cell.length_a   1.000
_cell.length_b   1.000
_cell.length_c   1.000
_cell.angle_alpha   90.00
_cell.angle_beta   90.00
_cell.angle_gamma   90.00
#
_symmetry.space_group_name_H-M   'P 1'
#
loop_
_entity.id
_entity.type
_entity.pdbx_description
1 polymer ?
#
loop_
_entity_poly.entity_id
_entity_poly.type
_entity_poly.pdbx_seq_one_letter_code
_entity_poly.pdbx_strand_id
1 'polypeptide(L)' 'ADEPTGNLDSKNGAIILQLLRELSDETGTALVLVTHSPEAAAICHRELHLRDGEVSSDPAGASTLSAGVAASRMSSVH' A
#
# COMPACT_ATOMS: atom_id res chain seq x y z
N ALA A 1 -14.84 -1.62 -16.24
CA ALA A 1 -14.03 -1.24 -17.42
C ALA A 1 -13.08 -0.17 -16.91
N ASP A 2 -11.97 -0.62 -16.35
CA ASP A 2 -11.12 0.20 -15.47
C ASP A 2 -9.90 0.71 -16.23
N GLU A 3 -10.14 1.87 -16.82
CA GLU A 3 -9.19 2.89 -17.28
C GLU A 3 -8.74 2.89 -18.77
N PRO A 4 -9.00 4.00 -19.51
CA PRO A 4 -8.52 4.24 -20.87
C PRO A 4 -7.23 5.10 -20.96
N THR A 5 -6.45 5.28 -19.89
CA THR A 5 -5.27 6.19 -19.86
C THR A 5 -3.91 5.49 -19.97
N GLY A 6 -3.90 4.18 -20.21
CA GLY A 6 -2.75 3.28 -20.08
C GLY A 6 -1.51 3.52 -20.95
N ASN A 7 -1.33 4.68 -21.58
CA ASN A 7 -0.14 4.97 -22.38
C ASN A 7 0.49 6.37 -22.18
N LEU A 8 -0.04 7.23 -21.28
CA LEU A 8 0.47 8.61 -21.16
C LEU A 8 1.36 8.90 -19.92
N ASP A 9 1.40 8.07 -18.86
CA ASP A 9 1.89 8.56 -17.56
C ASP A 9 2.88 7.67 -16.77
N SER A 10 3.52 6.67 -17.38
CA SER A 10 4.45 5.80 -16.62
C SER A 10 5.76 6.51 -16.21
N LYS A 11 6.35 7.32 -17.11
CA LYS A 11 7.58 8.08 -16.79
C LYS A 11 7.33 9.23 -15.82
N ASN A 12 6.28 10.02 -16.08
CA ASN A 12 5.95 11.17 -15.24
C ASN A 12 5.40 10.71 -13.88
N GLY A 13 4.58 9.65 -13.86
CA GLY A 13 4.12 9.02 -12.63
C GLY A 13 5.27 8.52 -11.76
N ALA A 14 6.29 7.89 -12.34
CA ALA A 14 7.48 7.47 -11.59
C ALA A 14 8.21 8.64 -10.92
N ILE A 15 8.36 9.77 -11.63
CA ILE A 15 8.98 10.99 -11.08
C ILE A 15 8.15 11.56 -9.93
N ILE A 16 6.83 11.66 -10.10
CA ILE A 16 5.93 12.17 -9.05
C ILE A 16 5.99 11.27 -7.81
N LEU A 17 5.96 9.95 -7.99
CA LEU A 17 6.04 9.00 -6.88
C LEU A 17 7.38 9.10 -6.13
N GLN A 18 8.50 9.32 -6.85
CA GLN A 18 9.79 9.58 -6.20
C GLN A 18 9.77 10.86 -5.36
N LEU A 19 9.23 11.95 -5.90
CA LEU A 19 9.12 13.22 -5.16
C LEU A 19 8.24 13.08 -3.91
N LEU A 20 7.11 12.36 -4.01
CA LEU A 20 6.25 12.11 -2.86
C LEU A 20 6.93 11.23 -1.79
N ARG A 21 7.75 10.26 -2.23
CA ARG A 21 8.53 9.42 -1.34
C ARG A 21 9.62 10.22 -0.61
N GLU A 22 10.36 11.07 -1.33
CA GLU A 22 11.35 11.97 -0.74
C GLU A 22 10.72 12.92 0.29
N LEU A 23 9.59 13.54 -0.05
CA LEU A 23 8.84 14.40 0.90
C LEU A 23 8.36 13.63 2.14
N SER A 24 7.91 12.39 1.96
CA SER A 24 7.52 11.53 3.09
C SER A 24 8.71 11.25 4.00
N ASP A 25 9.88 10.95 3.43
CA ASP A 25 11.13 10.71 4.17
C ASP A 25 11.61 11.97 4.90
N GLU A 26 11.52 13.15 4.27
CA GLU A 26 11.96 14.43 4.85
C GLU A 26 11.03 14.93 5.97
N THR A 27 9.72 14.80 5.78
CA THR A 27 8.72 15.36 6.70
C THR A 27 8.30 14.37 7.78
N GLY A 28 8.59 13.08 7.61
CA GLY A 28 8.05 12.00 8.44
C GLY A 28 6.55 11.74 8.23
N THR A 29 5.95 12.31 7.17
CA THR A 29 4.54 12.10 6.84
C THR A 29 4.34 10.70 6.26
N ALA A 30 3.28 10.01 6.67
CA ALA A 30 2.94 8.72 6.09
C ALA A 30 2.38 8.87 4.67
N LEU A 31 2.99 8.17 3.70
CA LEU A 31 2.48 8.01 2.34
C LEU A 31 1.81 6.63 2.20
N VAL A 32 0.54 6.60 1.81
CA VAL A 32 -0.20 5.37 1.50
C VAL A 32 -0.52 5.34 0.01
N LEU A 33 -0.02 4.33 -0.68
CA LEU A 33 -0.24 4.13 -2.11
C LEU A 33 -1.06 2.86 -2.33
N VAL A 34 -2.17 2.96 -3.06
CA VAL A 34 -2.97 1.82 -3.51
C VAL A 34 -2.78 1.70 -5.01
N THR A 35 -2.24 0.56 -5.46
CA THR A 35 -1.93 0.35 -6.87
C THR A 35 -1.94 -1.14 -7.23
N HIS A 36 -2.19 -1.43 -8.50
CA HIS A 36 -1.96 -2.75 -9.09
C HIS A 36 -0.62 -2.84 -9.83
N SER A 37 0.15 -1.75 -9.90
CA SER A 37 1.46 -1.70 -10.56
C SER A 37 2.57 -2.13 -9.59
N PRO A 38 3.30 -3.23 -9.88
CA PRO A 38 4.45 -3.65 -9.08
C PRO A 38 5.57 -2.60 -9.05
N GLU A 39 5.76 -1.87 -10.16
CA GLU A 39 6.79 -0.82 -10.27
C GLU A 39 6.50 0.35 -9.33
N ALA A 40 5.24 0.75 -9.20
CA ALA A 40 4.84 1.82 -8.29
C ALA A 40 4.89 1.37 -6.83
N ALA A 41 4.49 0.13 -6.54
CA ALA A 41 4.56 -0.45 -5.20
C ALA A 41 6.00 -0.53 -4.67
N ALA A 42 6.96 -0.87 -5.54
CA ALA A 42 8.38 -0.97 -5.21
C ALA A 42 9.02 0.36 -4.75
N ILE A 43 8.36 1.51 -4.96
CA ILE A 43 8.82 2.81 -4.47
C ILE A 43 8.53 2.98 -2.97
N CYS A 44 7.55 2.27 -2.41
CA CYS A 44 7.17 2.35 -1.00
C CYS A 44 8.14 1.58 -0.09
N HIS A 45 8.23 1.95 1.19
CA HIS A 45 9.09 1.26 2.18
C HIS A 45 8.60 -0.15 2.52
N ARG A 46 7.28 -0.34 2.43
CA ARG A 46 6.60 -1.59 2.76
C ARG A 46 5.45 -1.79 1.78
N GLU A 47 5.32 -3.03 1.32
CA GLU A 47 4.28 -3.46 0.42
C GLU A 47 3.33 -4.41 1.17
N LEU A 48 2.02 -4.21 1.03
CA LEU A 48 1.00 -5.06 1.62
C LEU A 48 0.06 -5.53 0.52
N HIS A 49 -0.17 -6.84 0.43
CA HIS A 49 -1.16 -7.39 -0.50
C HIS A 49 -2.46 -7.66 0.22
N LEU A 50 -3.53 -7.00 -0.21
CA LEU A 50 -4.88 -7.24 0.29
C LEU A 50 -5.61 -8.23 -0.60
N ARG A 51 -6.28 -9.21 0.02
CA ARG A 51 -7.16 -10.16 -0.64
C ARG A 51 -8.38 -10.40 0.22
N ASP A 52 -9.57 -10.28 -0.36
CA ASP A 52 -10.85 -10.53 0.32
C ASP A 52 -11.03 -9.72 1.63
N GLY A 53 -10.44 -8.52 1.70
CA GLY A 53 -10.48 -7.64 2.87
C GLY A 53 -9.41 -7.92 3.93
N GLU A 54 -8.57 -8.94 3.73
CA GLU A 54 -7.50 -9.33 4.65
C GLU A 54 -6.10 -9.10 4.05
N VAL A 55 -5.11 -8.88 4.91
CA VAL A 55 -3.70 -8.82 4.48
C VAL A 55 -3.23 -10.24 4.17
N SER A 56 -3.03 -10.51 2.89
CA SER A 56 -2.58 -11.79 2.36
C SER A 56 -1.06 -11.94 2.31
N SER A 57 -0.32 -10.83 2.19
CA SER A 57 1.14 -10.83 2.20
C SER A 57 1.70 -9.52 2.76
N ASP A 58 2.82 -9.65 3.48
CA ASP A 58 3.65 -8.56 3.98
C ASP A 58 5.11 -9.02 3.90
N PRO A 59 5.78 -8.90 2.74
CA PRO A 59 7.12 -9.44 2.54
C PRO A 59 8.18 -8.82 3.45
N ALA A 60 7.96 -7.60 3.98
CA ALA A 60 8.85 -6.97 4.96
C ALA A 60 8.52 -7.37 6.42
N GLY A 61 7.46 -8.15 6.63
CA GLY A 61 6.88 -8.54 7.92
C GLY A 61 7.63 -9.64 8.67
N ALA A 62 8.95 -9.74 8.57
CA ALA A 62 9.75 -10.58 9.45
C ALA A 62 10.13 -9.84 10.76
N SER A 63 9.15 -9.23 11.41
CA SER A 63 9.20 -8.97 12.85
C SER A 63 7.81 -9.27 13.39
N THR A 64 7.66 -10.50 13.88
CA THR A 64 6.51 -10.94 14.64
C THR A 64 6.40 -10.09 15.91
N LEU A 65 5.68 -8.97 15.85
CA LEU A 65 5.10 -8.41 17.06
C LEU A 65 3.94 -9.34 17.44
N SER A 66 4.17 -10.07 18.54
CA SER A 66 3.25 -11.03 19.16
C SER A 66 1.78 -10.63 19.03
N ALA A 67 0.97 -11.60 18.64
CA ALA A 67 -0.49 -11.57 18.58
C ALA A 67 -1.13 -10.73 19.69
N GLY A 68 -1.91 -9.73 19.29
CA GLY A 68 -2.55 -8.80 20.22
C GLY A 68 -3.52 -7.82 19.57
N VAL A 69 -4.25 -8.22 18.51
CA VAL A 69 -5.46 -7.48 18.11
C VAL A 69 -6.62 -8.45 18.19
N ALA A 70 -7.42 -8.27 19.24
CA ALA A 70 -8.70 -8.94 19.40
C ALA A 70 -9.54 -8.70 18.14
N ALA A 71 -9.76 -9.77 17.36
CA ALA A 71 -10.83 -9.82 16.39
C ALA A 71 -12.15 -9.63 17.16
N SER A 72 -12.63 -8.39 17.22
CA SER A 72 -13.92 -8.07 17.81
C SER A 72 -14.99 -8.67 16.90
N ARG A 73 -15.66 -9.70 17.41
CA ARG A 73 -16.76 -10.40 16.77
C ARG A 73 -17.84 -9.39 16.39
N MET A 74 -18.24 -9.36 15.11
CA MET A 74 -19.52 -8.78 14.71
C MET A 74 -20.63 -9.59 15.40
N SER A 75 -21.23 -9.01 16.44
CA SER A 75 -22.54 -9.47 16.90
C SER A 75 -23.59 -8.84 16.01
N SER A 76 -24.26 -9.70 15.25
CA SER A 76 -25.57 -9.44 14.66
C SER A 76 -26.48 -8.75 15.68
N VAL A 77 -27.12 -7.65 15.26
CA VAL A 77 -28.33 -7.12 15.88
C VAL A 77 -29.28 -6.78 14.73
N HIS A 78 -30.43 -7.46 14.79
CA HIS A 78 -31.68 -7.36 14.02
C HIS A 78 -31.85 -6.17 13.07
#